data_AF-A0A4W4H353-F1
#
_entry.id   AF-A0A4W4H353-F1
#
_cell.length_a   1.000
_cell.length_b   1.000
_cell.length_c   1.000
_cell.angle_alpha   90.00
_cell.angle_beta   90.00
_cell.angle_gamma   90.00
#
_symmetry.space_group_name_H-M   'P 1'
#
loop_
_entity.id
_entity.type
_entity.pdbx_description
1 polymer ?
#
loop_
_entity_poly.entity_id
_entity_poly.type
_entity_poly.pdbx_seq_one_letter_code
_entity_poly.pdbx_strand_id
1 'polypeptide(L)'
;MDWGTDLWDQYDVIEKHTLSGLELVDKYIKFVKERTEIEQNYAKQLRNLSKKYSPKRSSKEEQECRFSNHQSFVEILNEMSDYAGQRELVAENMMMNICIELSKYLQELKLERKTHLSDAKKAQQSLESTYKQLDNSKKRFEREWKEAEKAAQYAEKTDQDINATKADVEKAKQQAHMRAHIADDCKNDYAAQLQKYNKEQNQFYFTHMPLIFNKLQDMDERRVRKLVEAYTLFADTEKHVAPIIGKCLDGITRAASNINEKNDSLVLIEQHKSGFERPSDLEFEDYSQGINRASSDSSLGTPKGPLDLLGRNKSKPFWLFKKSKPAATEDFGHLPPEQRRKRLQQKIDDISKELQKELDQSEALGKMKDVYEKNPQMGDPASLAPQITQTTHNIERLRGDLNKYEVLQNSQLPDLKHTLHIHISHFCACNCSRGLQELGVEENHSFDDDFEEEDPSTPIGQCTALYSFPGSSEGTISMQEGEVLAVVEEDKGDGWTRVRRSNGDEGYIPTSYGTIALNK
;
A
#
# COMPACT_ATOMS: atom_id res chain seq x y z
N MET A 1 41.54 17.77 -26.90
CA MET A 1 40.73 18.65 -26.05
C MET A 1 40.51 17.87 -24.77
N ASP A 2 41.23 18.22 -23.72
CA ASP A 2 41.20 17.55 -22.43
C ASP A 2 41.38 18.60 -21.32
N TRP A 3 40.68 18.43 -20.20
CA TRP A 3 40.63 19.42 -19.13
C TRP A 3 42.02 19.70 -18.54
N GLY A 4 42.90 18.70 -18.56
CA GLY A 4 44.26 18.81 -18.07
C GLY A 4 45.13 19.78 -18.85
N THR A 5 44.92 19.87 -20.16
CA THR A 5 45.67 20.79 -21.05
C THR A 5 44.92 22.10 -21.24
N ASP A 6 43.62 22.05 -21.55
CA ASP A 6 42.84 23.21 -21.97
C ASP A 6 42.26 24.03 -20.80
N LEU A 7 42.17 23.44 -19.61
CA LEU A 7 41.58 24.05 -18.40
C LEU A 7 42.55 24.04 -17.20
N TRP A 8 43.87 24.01 -17.45
CA TRP A 8 44.94 23.85 -16.45
C TRP A 8 44.91 24.85 -15.28
N ASP A 9 44.33 26.04 -15.47
CA ASP A 9 44.17 27.09 -14.46
C ASP A 9 42.74 27.17 -13.87
N GLN A 10 41.77 26.42 -14.40
CA GLN A 10 40.33 26.56 -14.09
C GLN A 10 39.85 25.65 -12.95
N TYR A 11 40.64 25.52 -11.87
CA TYR A 11 40.31 24.64 -10.72
C TYR A 11 38.89 24.86 -10.17
N ASP A 12 38.53 26.12 -9.88
CA ASP A 12 37.23 26.46 -9.29
C ASP A 12 36.05 26.18 -10.23
N VAL A 13 36.28 26.26 -11.55
CA VAL A 13 35.25 25.97 -12.56
C VAL A 13 35.00 24.47 -12.62
N ILE A 14 36.06 23.66 -12.65
CA ILE A 14 35.96 22.19 -12.61
C ILE A 14 35.34 21.73 -11.29
N GLU A 15 35.71 22.33 -10.14
CA GLU A 15 35.11 22.02 -8.84
C GLU A 15 33.59 22.30 -8.85
N LYS A 16 33.15 23.46 -9.37
CA LYS A 16 31.72 23.83 -9.45
C LYS A 16 30.93 22.99 -10.47
N HIS A 17 31.48 22.77 -11.67
CA HIS A 17 30.85 21.97 -12.72
C HIS A 17 30.61 20.53 -12.26
N THR A 18 31.64 19.89 -11.72
CA THR A 18 31.52 18.51 -11.21
C THR A 18 30.56 18.40 -10.02
N LEU A 19 30.42 19.44 -9.19
CA LEU A 19 29.41 19.48 -8.12
C LEU A 19 28.00 19.57 -8.71
N SER A 20 27.75 20.54 -9.60
CA SER A 20 26.44 20.77 -10.22
C SER A 20 25.94 19.53 -10.97
N GLY A 21 26.83 18.79 -11.64
CA GLY A 21 26.47 17.52 -12.27
C GLY A 21 26.06 16.41 -11.28
N LEU A 22 26.63 16.37 -10.07
CA LEU A 22 26.18 15.44 -9.01
C LEU A 22 24.84 15.87 -8.40
N GLU A 23 24.60 17.18 -8.27
CA GLU A 23 23.31 17.74 -7.84
C GLU A 23 22.18 17.45 -8.85
N LEU A 24 22.49 17.46 -10.16
CA LEU A 24 21.55 17.05 -11.21
C LEU A 24 21.15 15.56 -11.08
N VAL A 25 22.11 14.68 -10.78
CA VAL A 25 21.83 13.24 -10.54
C VAL A 25 20.95 13.06 -9.30
N ASP A 26 21.28 13.75 -8.20
CA ASP A 26 20.48 13.76 -6.96
C ASP A 26 19.03 14.25 -7.19
N LYS A 27 18.87 15.31 -7.98
CA LYS A 27 17.57 15.85 -8.39
C LYS A 27 16.78 14.87 -9.25
N TYR A 28 17.44 14.16 -10.17
CA TYR A 28 16.76 13.15 -11.00
C TYR A 28 16.30 11.95 -10.17
N ILE A 29 17.11 11.47 -9.23
CA ILE A 29 16.71 10.39 -8.30
C ILE A 29 15.44 10.78 -7.53
N LYS A 30 15.39 12.01 -6.99
CA LYS A 30 14.19 12.53 -6.29
C LYS A 30 12.96 12.57 -7.19
N PHE A 31 13.11 13.10 -8.40
CA PHE A 31 12.03 13.12 -9.40
C PHE A 31 11.49 11.71 -9.73
N VAL A 32 12.37 10.72 -9.95
CA VAL A 32 11.94 9.34 -10.24
C VAL A 32 11.29 8.70 -9.00
N LYS A 33 11.78 9.01 -7.79
CA LYS A 33 11.16 8.53 -6.54
C LYS A 33 9.73 9.05 -6.36
N GLU A 34 9.51 10.36 -6.52
CA GLU A 34 8.17 10.97 -6.49
C GLU A 34 7.27 10.39 -7.59
N ARG A 35 7.81 10.19 -8.80
CA ARG A 35 7.11 9.55 -9.92
C ARG A 35 6.69 8.10 -9.61
N THR A 36 7.53 7.33 -8.90
CA THR A 36 7.21 5.98 -8.40
C THR A 36 6.11 6.01 -7.34
N GLU A 37 6.18 6.93 -6.37
CA GLU A 37 5.18 7.04 -5.29
C GLU A 37 3.78 7.36 -5.85
N ILE A 38 3.71 8.23 -6.85
CA ILE A 38 2.47 8.51 -7.61
C ILE A 38 1.94 7.23 -8.30
N GLU A 39 2.82 6.43 -8.89
CA GLU A 39 2.43 5.20 -9.59
C GLU A 39 1.91 4.11 -8.65
N GLN A 40 2.57 3.92 -7.50
CA GLN A 40 2.12 2.97 -6.47
C GLN A 40 0.74 3.35 -5.94
N ASN A 41 0.50 4.65 -5.70
CA ASN A 41 -0.79 5.14 -5.25
C ASN A 41 -1.89 4.91 -6.31
N TYR A 42 -1.59 5.19 -7.58
CA TYR A 42 -2.52 4.92 -8.69
C TYR A 42 -2.86 3.43 -8.81
N ALA A 43 -1.86 2.54 -8.78
CA ALA A 43 -2.04 1.10 -8.80
C ALA A 43 -2.89 0.61 -7.62
N LYS A 44 -2.59 1.07 -6.40
CA LYS A 44 -3.37 0.77 -5.18
C LYS A 44 -4.83 1.20 -5.30
N GLN A 45 -5.10 2.39 -5.83
CA GLN A 45 -6.46 2.89 -6.06
C GLN A 45 -7.23 2.03 -7.07
N LEU A 46 -6.61 1.62 -8.19
CA LEU A 46 -7.24 0.72 -9.17
C LEU A 46 -7.53 -0.68 -8.61
N ARG A 47 -6.60 -1.24 -7.83
CA ARG A 47 -6.79 -2.54 -7.16
C ARG A 47 -7.92 -2.48 -6.14
N ASN A 48 -7.96 -1.42 -5.32
CA ASN A 48 -9.03 -1.19 -4.35
C ASN A 48 -10.39 -0.96 -5.03
N LEU A 49 -10.43 -0.23 -6.16
CA LEU A 49 -11.62 -0.07 -6.98
C LEU A 49 -12.13 -1.43 -7.46
N SER A 50 -11.24 -2.27 -8.00
CA SER A 50 -11.59 -3.61 -8.49
C SER A 50 -12.12 -4.49 -7.35
N LYS A 51 -11.38 -4.62 -6.23
CA LYS A 51 -11.77 -5.36 -5.01
C LYS A 51 -13.13 -4.90 -4.43
N LYS A 52 -13.45 -3.60 -4.53
CA LYS A 52 -14.71 -3.01 -4.03
C LYS A 52 -15.94 -3.42 -4.83
N TYR A 53 -15.81 -3.61 -6.15
CA TYR A 53 -16.92 -3.97 -7.04
C TYR A 53 -17.00 -5.47 -7.37
N SER A 54 -15.99 -6.26 -6.99
CA SER A 54 -16.03 -7.73 -7.09
C SER A 54 -17.21 -8.31 -6.30
N PRO A 55 -17.88 -9.37 -6.80
CA PRO A 55 -18.98 -10.03 -6.09
C PRO A 55 -18.55 -10.54 -4.72
N LYS A 56 -19.36 -10.27 -3.70
CA LYS A 56 -19.20 -10.92 -2.39
C LYS A 56 -19.79 -12.33 -2.49
N ARG A 57 -19.23 -13.29 -1.74
CA ARG A 57 -19.74 -14.68 -1.73
C ARG A 57 -21.05 -14.75 -0.92
N SER A 58 -22.17 -14.40 -1.56
CA SER A 58 -23.53 -14.64 -1.04
C SER A 58 -24.35 -15.50 -2.00
N SER A 59 -25.24 -16.32 -1.45
CA SER A 59 -26.07 -17.27 -2.23
C SER A 59 -27.07 -16.61 -3.19
N LYS A 60 -27.28 -15.30 -3.07
CA LYS A 60 -28.17 -14.53 -3.95
C LYS A 60 -27.41 -13.95 -5.15
N GLU A 61 -26.22 -13.41 -4.92
CA GLU A 61 -25.33 -12.90 -5.97
C GLU A 61 -24.79 -14.04 -6.85
N GLU A 62 -24.59 -15.24 -6.29
CA GLU A 62 -24.18 -16.45 -7.04
C GLU A 62 -25.21 -16.88 -8.10
N GLN A 63 -26.50 -16.54 -7.92
CA GLN A 63 -27.56 -16.78 -8.89
C GLN A 63 -27.54 -15.74 -10.02
N GLU A 64 -27.23 -14.48 -9.70
CA GLU A 64 -27.13 -13.35 -10.64
C GLU A 64 -25.84 -13.42 -11.49
N CYS A 65 -24.74 -13.97 -10.95
CA CYS A 65 -23.50 -14.23 -11.67
C CYS A 65 -23.62 -15.23 -12.85
N ARG A 66 -24.77 -15.88 -13.04
CA ARG A 66 -25.02 -16.80 -14.17
C ARG A 66 -25.40 -16.12 -15.48
N PHE A 67 -25.69 -14.82 -15.47
CA PHE A 67 -25.95 -14.05 -16.69
C PHE A 67 -24.64 -13.56 -17.30
N SER A 68 -24.54 -13.62 -18.63
CA SER A 68 -23.35 -13.23 -19.38
C SER A 68 -22.94 -11.78 -19.09
N ASN A 69 -23.90 -10.87 -18.91
CA ASN A 69 -23.63 -9.48 -18.55
C ASN A 69 -22.92 -9.31 -17.18
N HIS A 70 -23.24 -10.13 -16.17
CA HIS A 70 -22.58 -10.10 -14.87
C HIS A 70 -21.20 -10.75 -14.94
N GLN A 71 -21.09 -11.89 -15.64
CA GLN A 71 -19.82 -12.57 -15.87
C GLN A 71 -18.82 -11.67 -16.62
N SER A 72 -19.26 -10.98 -17.67
CA SER A 72 -18.46 -9.98 -18.38
C SER A 72 -18.01 -8.82 -17.50
N PHE A 73 -18.83 -8.37 -16.54
CA PHE A 73 -18.41 -7.34 -15.59
C PHE A 73 -17.31 -7.84 -14.64
N VAL A 74 -17.41 -9.08 -14.16
CA VAL A 74 -16.35 -9.72 -13.35
C VAL A 74 -15.05 -9.86 -14.16
N GLU A 75 -15.13 -10.24 -15.44
CA GLU A 75 -13.97 -10.28 -16.34
C GLU A 75 -13.31 -8.89 -16.48
N ILE A 76 -14.09 -7.82 -16.64
CA ILE A 76 -13.58 -6.43 -16.70
C ILE A 76 -12.87 -6.03 -15.40
N LEU A 77 -13.40 -6.41 -14.23
CA LEU A 77 -12.76 -6.15 -12.94
C LEU A 77 -11.43 -6.90 -12.77
N ASN A 78 -11.34 -8.13 -13.28
CA ASN A 78 -10.10 -8.91 -13.27
C ASN A 78 -9.02 -8.26 -14.16
N GLU A 79 -9.36 -7.90 -15.40
CA GLU A 79 -8.45 -7.22 -16.33
C GLU A 79 -7.98 -5.85 -15.77
N MET A 80 -8.83 -5.16 -15.00
CA MET A 80 -8.45 -3.92 -14.31
C MET A 80 -7.50 -4.16 -13.13
N SER A 81 -7.67 -5.27 -12.40
CA SER A 81 -6.73 -5.71 -11.36
C SER A 81 -5.36 -6.09 -11.93
N ASP A 82 -5.33 -6.77 -13.07
CA ASP A 82 -4.10 -7.15 -13.77
C ASP A 82 -3.37 -5.92 -14.34
N TYR A 83 -4.10 -4.97 -14.93
CA TYR A 83 -3.56 -3.66 -15.32
C TYR A 83 -2.94 -2.93 -14.13
N ALA A 84 -3.60 -2.94 -12.96
CA ALA A 84 -3.05 -2.32 -11.74
C ALA A 84 -1.73 -2.98 -11.30
N GLY A 85 -1.63 -4.30 -11.41
CA GLY A 85 -0.37 -5.03 -11.19
C GLY A 85 0.74 -4.63 -12.18
N GLN A 86 0.43 -4.36 -13.44
CA GLN A 86 1.42 -3.83 -14.39
C GLN A 86 1.92 -2.43 -14.01
N ARG A 87 1.06 -1.57 -13.46
CA ARG A 87 1.45 -0.23 -12.98
C ARG A 87 2.32 -0.31 -11.73
N GLU A 88 2.01 -1.20 -10.80
CA GLU A 88 2.85 -1.49 -9.63
C GLU A 88 4.25 -1.98 -10.05
N LEU A 89 4.32 -2.89 -11.03
CA LEU A 89 5.58 -3.39 -11.59
C LEU A 89 6.44 -2.28 -12.23
N VAL A 90 5.83 -1.26 -12.88
CA VAL A 90 6.58 -0.07 -13.34
C VAL A 90 7.21 0.65 -12.17
N ALA A 91 6.45 0.85 -11.09
CA ALA A 91 6.86 1.59 -9.92
C ALA A 91 8.03 0.90 -9.19
N GLU A 92 7.94 -0.42 -8.99
CA GLU A 92 9.01 -1.26 -8.42
C GLU A 92 10.29 -1.22 -9.26
N ASN A 93 10.18 -1.38 -10.58
CA ASN A 93 11.34 -1.36 -11.47
C ASN A 93 12.02 0.01 -11.51
N MET A 94 11.27 1.11 -11.46
CA MET A 94 11.83 2.45 -11.33
C MET A 94 12.52 2.65 -9.97
N MET A 95 11.94 2.17 -8.87
CA MET A 95 12.59 2.25 -7.55
C MET A 95 13.91 1.46 -7.51
N MET A 96 13.88 0.19 -7.92
CA MET A 96 15.02 -0.70 -7.80
C MET A 96 16.14 -0.34 -8.79
N ASN A 97 15.81 -0.28 -10.08
CA ASN A 97 16.82 -0.20 -11.13
C ASN A 97 17.25 1.24 -11.46
N ILE A 98 16.50 2.26 -11.03
CA ILE A 98 16.89 3.68 -11.17
C ILE A 98 17.23 4.27 -9.79
N CYS A 99 16.26 4.35 -8.87
CA CYS A 99 16.48 5.12 -7.62
C CYS A 99 17.57 4.52 -6.73
N ILE A 100 17.55 3.21 -6.46
CA ILE A 100 18.55 2.56 -5.58
C ILE A 100 19.94 2.52 -6.25
N GLU A 101 20.04 1.99 -7.46
CA GLU A 101 21.32 1.86 -8.18
C GLU A 101 21.98 3.21 -8.47
N LEU A 102 21.22 4.22 -8.91
CA LEU A 102 21.78 5.55 -9.16
C LEU A 102 22.15 6.29 -7.86
N SER A 103 21.44 6.05 -6.76
CA SER A 103 21.81 6.56 -5.43
C SER A 103 23.15 5.98 -4.95
N LYS A 104 23.35 4.67 -5.13
CA LYS A 104 24.60 3.99 -4.79
C LYS A 104 25.76 4.55 -5.60
N TYR A 105 25.61 4.61 -6.93
CA TYR A 105 26.62 5.16 -7.83
C TYR A 105 26.95 6.64 -7.55
N LEU A 106 25.95 7.43 -7.14
CA LEU A 106 26.15 8.82 -6.71
C LEU A 106 27.06 8.93 -5.47
N GLN A 107 27.02 7.99 -4.53
CA GLN A 107 27.94 7.99 -3.38
C GLN A 107 29.37 7.64 -3.79
N GLU A 108 29.53 6.67 -4.70
CA GLU A 108 30.84 6.30 -5.27
C GLU A 108 31.48 7.50 -5.97
N LEU A 109 30.73 8.21 -6.84
CA LEU A 109 31.19 9.43 -7.50
C LEU A 109 31.50 10.58 -6.53
N LYS A 110 30.71 10.76 -5.46
CA LYS A 110 30.99 11.77 -4.42
C LYS A 110 32.34 11.52 -3.74
N LEU A 111 32.69 10.25 -3.48
CA LEU A 111 33.98 9.85 -2.91
C LEU A 111 35.14 9.99 -3.91
N GLU A 112 34.94 9.57 -5.16
CA GLU A 112 35.92 9.72 -6.25
C GLU A 112 36.28 11.19 -6.48
N ARG A 113 35.27 12.06 -6.65
CA ARG A 113 35.43 13.52 -6.80
C ARG A 113 36.21 14.13 -5.62
N LYS A 114 35.85 13.76 -4.39
CA LYS A 114 36.53 14.24 -3.17
C LYS A 114 38.01 13.85 -3.16
N THR A 115 38.34 12.66 -3.64
CA THR A 115 39.71 12.16 -3.72
C THR A 115 40.53 12.97 -4.72
N HIS A 116 40.04 13.15 -5.95
CA HIS A 116 40.75 13.91 -6.98
C HIS A 116 40.93 15.40 -6.63
N LEU A 117 39.91 16.04 -6.05
CA LEU A 117 40.02 17.44 -5.58
C LEU A 117 40.98 17.60 -4.39
N SER A 118 41.09 16.57 -3.53
CA SER A 118 42.10 16.51 -2.46
C SER A 118 43.51 16.42 -3.02
N ASP A 119 43.74 15.60 -4.04
CA ASP A 119 45.06 15.46 -4.68
C ASP A 119 45.49 16.74 -5.41
N ALA A 120 44.57 17.45 -6.07
CA ALA A 120 44.83 18.78 -6.63
C ALA A 120 45.22 19.80 -5.54
N LYS A 121 44.48 19.83 -4.42
CA LYS A 121 44.79 20.71 -3.27
C LYS A 121 46.16 20.39 -2.65
N LYS A 122 46.57 19.10 -2.56
CA LYS A 122 47.92 18.71 -2.14
C LYS A 122 48.99 19.19 -3.12
N ALA A 123 48.78 19.04 -4.43
CA ALA A 123 49.72 19.50 -5.45
C ALA A 123 49.92 21.03 -5.38
N GLN A 124 48.83 21.79 -5.24
CA GLN A 124 48.88 23.26 -5.06
C GLN A 124 49.66 23.65 -3.79
N GLN A 125 49.42 22.95 -2.67
CA GLN A 125 50.13 23.18 -1.41
C GLN A 125 51.63 22.83 -1.50
N SER A 126 52.02 21.80 -2.27
CA SER A 126 53.43 21.47 -2.54
C SER A 126 54.14 22.61 -3.28
N LEU A 127 53.53 23.10 -4.36
CA LEU A 127 54.08 24.19 -5.17
C LEU A 127 54.19 25.51 -4.37
N GLU A 128 53.16 25.84 -3.59
CA GLU A 128 53.16 27.03 -2.73
C GLU A 128 54.22 26.94 -1.61
N SER A 129 54.43 25.76 -1.04
CA SER A 129 55.46 25.52 -0.02
C SER A 129 56.88 25.66 -0.59
N THR A 130 57.13 25.14 -1.79
CA THR A 130 58.43 25.29 -2.48
C THR A 130 58.65 26.73 -2.95
N TYR A 131 57.61 27.43 -3.39
CA TYR A 131 57.69 28.87 -3.71
C TYR A 131 58.09 29.70 -2.49
N LYS A 132 57.51 29.44 -1.32
CA LYS A 132 57.90 30.12 -0.05
C LYS A 132 59.35 29.87 0.32
N GLN A 133 59.89 28.67 0.09
CA GLN A 133 61.31 28.38 0.31
C GLN A 133 62.21 29.17 -0.66
N LEU A 134 61.81 29.29 -1.93
CA LEU A 134 62.48 30.11 -2.93
C LEU A 134 62.46 31.60 -2.58
N ASP A 135 61.30 32.16 -2.23
CA ASP A 135 61.15 33.57 -1.89
C ASP A 135 61.94 33.95 -0.61
N ASN A 136 61.94 33.07 0.40
CA ASN A 136 62.73 33.26 1.62
C ASN A 136 64.25 33.24 1.36
N SER A 137 64.75 32.28 0.57
CA SER A 137 66.19 32.23 0.20
C SER A 137 66.60 33.43 -0.66
N LYS A 138 65.75 33.84 -1.63
CA LYS A 138 65.95 35.05 -2.43
C LYS A 138 66.06 36.31 -1.57
N LYS A 139 65.12 36.53 -0.64
CA LYS A 139 65.12 37.67 0.29
C LYS A 139 66.32 37.66 1.23
N ARG A 140 66.76 36.48 1.67
CA ARG A 140 67.99 36.33 2.47
C ARG A 140 69.22 36.72 1.66
N PHE A 141 69.37 36.20 0.44
CA PHE A 141 70.47 36.57 -0.47
C PHE A 141 70.49 38.08 -0.74
N GLU A 142 69.36 38.69 -1.07
CA GLU A 142 69.27 40.15 -1.30
C GLU A 142 69.74 40.97 -0.08
N ARG A 143 69.39 40.53 1.14
CA ARG A 143 69.82 41.18 2.38
C ARG A 143 71.32 41.02 2.62
N GLU A 144 71.84 39.79 2.61
CA GLU A 144 73.27 39.56 2.90
C GLU A 144 74.17 40.17 1.81
N TRP A 145 73.72 40.24 0.55
CA TRP A 145 74.42 40.94 -0.53
C TRP A 145 74.56 42.44 -0.24
N LYS A 146 73.48 43.11 0.20
CA LYS A 146 73.53 44.53 0.59
C LYS A 146 74.46 44.78 1.80
N GLU A 147 74.53 43.84 2.75
CA GLU A 147 75.47 43.94 3.88
C GLU A 147 76.93 43.68 3.45
N ALA A 148 77.17 42.80 2.49
CA ALA A 148 78.50 42.59 1.90
C ALA A 148 78.97 43.82 1.11
N GLU A 149 78.08 44.43 0.31
CA GLU A 149 78.37 45.66 -0.44
C GLU A 149 78.70 46.84 0.49
N LYS A 150 77.91 47.04 1.56
CA LYS A 150 78.22 48.04 2.62
C LYS A 150 79.57 47.78 3.29
N ALA A 151 79.87 46.52 3.64
CA ALA A 151 81.13 46.15 4.29
C ALA A 151 82.34 46.37 3.36
N ALA A 152 82.20 46.07 2.06
CA ALA A 152 83.22 46.34 1.06
C ALA A 152 83.48 47.85 0.89
N GLN A 153 82.42 48.66 0.76
CA GLN A 153 82.54 50.13 0.69
C GLN A 153 83.16 50.74 1.96
N TYR A 154 82.89 50.16 3.15
CA TYR A 154 83.50 50.59 4.39
C TYR A 154 85.00 50.24 4.45
N ALA A 155 85.38 49.03 4.02
CA ALA A 155 86.76 48.61 3.94
C ALA A 155 87.57 49.46 2.95
N GLU A 156 87.01 49.77 1.79
CA GLU A 156 87.63 50.67 0.80
C GLU A 156 87.84 52.07 1.36
N LYS A 157 86.83 52.66 2.02
CA LYS A 157 86.95 53.98 2.68
C LYS A 157 88.00 54.00 3.78
N THR A 158 88.11 52.92 4.57
CA THR A 158 89.11 52.80 5.63
C THR A 158 90.52 52.65 5.06
N ASP A 159 90.68 51.93 3.94
CA ASP A 159 91.97 51.77 3.22
C ASP A 159 92.47 53.08 2.58
N GLN A 160 91.54 54.00 2.26
CA GLN A 160 91.83 55.33 1.70
C GLN A 160 92.01 56.43 2.77
N ASP A 161 91.70 56.17 4.04
CA ASP A 161 91.84 57.17 5.12
C ASP A 161 93.29 57.24 5.61
N ILE A 162 93.91 58.40 5.41
CA ILE A 162 95.29 58.72 5.82
C ILE A 162 95.49 58.57 7.34
N ASN A 163 94.41 58.64 8.13
CA ASN A 163 94.45 58.55 9.59
C ASN A 163 94.18 57.13 10.13
N ALA A 164 93.74 56.19 9.29
CA ALA A 164 93.44 54.82 9.72
C ALA A 164 94.72 54.02 9.98
N THR A 165 94.73 53.18 11.02
CA THR A 165 95.88 52.30 11.26
C THR A 165 95.81 51.06 10.37
N LYS A 166 96.97 50.43 10.11
CA LYS A 166 97.03 49.15 9.39
C LYS A 166 96.14 48.06 10.03
N ALA A 167 95.93 48.11 11.34
CA ALA A 167 95.07 47.17 12.05
C ALA A 167 93.57 47.43 11.78
N ASP A 168 93.17 48.70 11.64
CA ASP A 168 91.79 49.08 11.31
C ASP A 168 91.43 48.68 9.87
N VAL A 169 92.36 48.93 8.94
CA VAL A 169 92.26 48.50 7.53
C VAL A 169 92.12 46.98 7.42
N GLU A 170 93.01 46.24 8.07
CA GLU A 170 92.99 44.77 8.05
C GLU A 170 91.70 44.21 8.65
N LYS A 171 91.24 44.76 9.79
CA LYS A 171 89.97 44.39 10.42
C LYS A 171 88.76 44.68 9.50
N ALA A 172 88.76 45.82 8.80
CA ALA A 172 87.70 46.16 7.87
C ALA A 172 87.69 45.22 6.64
N LYS A 173 88.86 44.89 6.09
CA LYS A 173 89.01 43.92 4.99
C LYS A 173 88.58 42.51 5.40
N GLN A 174 88.96 42.03 6.58
CA GLN A 174 88.49 40.74 7.13
C GLN A 174 86.96 40.71 7.29
N GLN A 175 86.36 41.79 7.81
CA GLN A 175 84.91 41.91 7.95
C GLN A 175 84.19 41.93 6.59
N ALA A 176 84.77 42.55 5.55
CA ALA A 176 84.25 42.54 4.20
C ALA A 176 84.34 41.14 3.56
N HIS A 177 85.48 40.47 3.65
CA HIS A 177 85.65 39.09 3.15
C HIS A 177 84.68 38.11 3.83
N MET A 178 84.49 38.21 5.15
CA MET A 178 83.52 37.38 5.87
C MET A 178 82.08 37.63 5.38
N ARG A 179 81.69 38.89 5.12
CA ARG A 179 80.35 39.20 4.57
C ARG A 179 80.18 38.73 3.14
N ALA A 180 81.21 38.85 2.30
CA ALA A 180 81.20 38.33 0.93
C ALA A 180 80.98 36.81 0.90
N HIS A 181 81.67 36.05 1.76
CA HIS A 181 81.47 34.60 1.89
C HIS A 181 80.02 34.26 2.27
N ILE A 182 79.45 34.94 3.28
CA ILE A 182 78.06 34.73 3.70
C ILE A 182 77.07 35.04 2.56
N ALA A 183 77.34 36.08 1.76
CA ALA A 183 76.51 36.43 0.62
C ALA A 183 76.59 35.38 -0.51
N ASP A 184 77.78 34.85 -0.81
CA ASP A 184 77.96 33.76 -1.78
C ASP A 184 77.34 32.42 -1.29
N ASP A 185 77.39 32.11 0.01
CA ASP A 185 76.66 30.97 0.58
C ASP A 185 75.14 31.12 0.37
N CYS A 186 74.60 32.32 0.60
CA CYS A 186 73.18 32.61 0.39
C CYS A 186 72.78 32.59 -1.10
N LYS A 187 73.69 32.99 -1.99
CA LYS A 187 73.52 32.90 -3.45
C LYS A 187 73.45 31.45 -3.92
N ASN A 188 74.29 30.57 -3.36
CA ASN A 188 74.28 29.14 -3.66
C ASN A 188 73.00 28.46 -3.15
N ASP A 189 72.53 28.79 -1.93
CA ASP A 189 71.22 28.33 -1.42
C ASP A 189 70.06 28.82 -2.32
N TYR A 190 70.02 30.11 -2.66
CA TYR A 190 69.00 30.64 -3.58
C TYR A 190 69.01 29.93 -4.95
N ALA A 191 70.19 29.69 -5.54
CA ALA A 191 70.30 28.96 -6.80
C ALA A 191 69.78 27.51 -6.69
N ALA A 192 70.06 26.82 -5.58
CA ALA A 192 69.55 25.47 -5.30
C ALA A 192 68.02 25.45 -5.12
N GLN A 193 67.45 26.39 -4.36
CA GLN A 193 66.00 26.50 -4.23
C GLN A 193 65.32 26.86 -5.56
N LEU A 194 65.96 27.68 -6.42
CA LEU A 194 65.43 28.04 -7.73
C LEU A 194 65.37 26.83 -8.67
N GLN A 195 66.43 26.02 -8.71
CA GLN A 195 66.44 24.78 -9.49
C GLN A 195 65.37 23.79 -9.00
N LYS A 196 65.22 23.66 -7.67
CA LYS A 196 64.19 22.83 -7.03
C LYS A 196 62.78 23.31 -7.39
N TYR A 197 62.50 24.60 -7.26
CA TYR A 197 61.18 25.17 -7.57
C TYR A 197 60.84 25.03 -9.06
N ASN A 198 61.77 25.34 -9.97
CA ASN A 198 61.51 25.22 -11.41
C ASN A 198 61.18 23.76 -11.81
N LYS A 199 61.79 22.77 -11.15
CA LYS A 199 61.45 21.35 -11.34
C LYS A 199 60.05 21.03 -10.83
N GLU A 200 59.71 21.44 -9.60
CA GLU A 200 58.38 21.23 -9.01
C GLU A 200 57.28 21.92 -9.84
N GLN A 201 57.53 23.16 -10.28
CA GLN A 201 56.64 23.93 -11.14
C GLN A 201 56.38 23.23 -12.48
N ASN A 202 57.43 22.70 -13.12
CA ASN A 202 57.29 21.93 -14.35
C ASN A 202 56.45 20.66 -14.12
N GLN A 203 56.74 19.90 -13.05
CA GLN A 203 55.97 18.70 -12.71
C GLN A 203 54.51 19.03 -12.37
N PHE A 204 54.25 20.16 -11.70
CA PHE A 204 52.90 20.62 -11.38
C PHE A 204 52.06 20.88 -12.64
N TYR A 205 52.55 21.74 -13.54
CA TYR A 205 51.77 22.18 -14.72
C TYR A 205 51.75 21.17 -15.86
N PHE A 206 52.81 20.39 -16.08
CA PHE A 206 52.91 19.49 -17.23
C PHE A 206 52.67 18.01 -16.91
N THR A 207 52.52 17.65 -15.63
CA THR A 207 52.27 16.26 -15.20
C THR A 207 51.14 16.15 -14.18
N HIS A 208 51.26 16.74 -13.00
CA HIS A 208 50.36 16.48 -11.88
C HIS A 208 48.95 17.03 -12.12
N MET A 209 48.82 18.33 -12.41
CA MET A 209 47.51 18.96 -12.65
C MET A 209 46.80 18.37 -13.88
N PRO A 210 47.46 18.17 -15.04
CA PRO A 210 46.82 17.55 -16.19
C PRO A 210 46.25 16.16 -15.91
N LEU A 211 47.01 15.30 -15.22
CA LEU A 211 46.55 13.95 -14.85
C LEU A 211 45.37 13.95 -13.86
N ILE A 212 45.28 14.95 -12.97
CA ILE A 212 44.17 15.04 -12.00
C ILE A 212 42.91 15.57 -12.70
N PHE A 213 43.04 16.59 -13.56
CA PHE A 213 41.91 17.15 -14.30
C PHE A 213 41.37 16.16 -15.35
N ASN A 214 42.21 15.37 -16.00
CA ASN A 214 41.75 14.33 -16.93
C ASN A 214 41.04 13.16 -16.22
N LYS A 215 41.37 12.86 -14.95
CA LYS A 215 40.57 11.95 -14.12
C LYS A 215 39.20 12.55 -13.75
N LEU A 216 39.16 13.84 -13.40
CA LEU A 216 37.89 14.55 -13.16
C LEU A 216 37.02 14.59 -14.42
N GLN A 217 37.61 14.74 -15.61
CA GLN A 217 36.90 14.67 -16.89
C GLN A 217 36.29 13.27 -17.12
N ASP A 218 37.08 12.19 -17.01
CA ASP A 218 36.58 10.83 -17.20
C ASP A 218 35.46 10.48 -16.20
N MET A 219 35.59 10.90 -14.94
CA MET A 219 34.54 10.79 -13.93
C MET A 219 33.27 11.57 -14.32
N ASP A 220 33.40 12.80 -14.84
CA ASP A 220 32.28 13.63 -15.30
C ASP A 220 31.56 12.98 -16.49
N GLU A 221 32.32 12.49 -17.48
CA GLU A 221 31.80 11.78 -18.65
C GLU A 221 31.13 10.45 -18.28
N ARG A 222 31.72 9.67 -17.35
CA ARG A 222 31.09 8.45 -16.81
C ARG A 222 29.76 8.76 -16.12
N ARG A 223 29.68 9.81 -15.30
CA ARG A 223 28.43 10.27 -14.70
C ARG A 223 27.39 10.61 -15.77
N VAL A 224 27.77 11.35 -16.82
CA VAL A 224 26.85 11.71 -17.91
C VAL A 224 26.35 10.45 -18.65
N ARG A 225 27.24 9.51 -18.98
CA ARG A 225 26.86 8.22 -19.59
C ARG A 225 25.86 7.45 -18.72
N LYS A 226 26.10 7.34 -17.40
CA LYS A 226 25.17 6.68 -16.47
C LYS A 226 23.81 7.39 -16.38
N LEU A 227 23.78 8.71 -16.47
CA LEU A 227 22.51 9.47 -16.47
C LEU A 227 21.70 9.22 -17.75
N VAL A 228 22.37 9.09 -18.91
CA VAL A 228 21.72 8.70 -20.18
C VAL A 228 21.14 7.28 -20.11
N GLU A 229 21.85 6.32 -19.52
CA GLU A 229 21.33 4.98 -19.25
C GLU A 229 20.06 5.06 -18.38
N ALA A 230 20.09 5.84 -17.30
CA ALA A 230 18.96 5.98 -16.37
C ALA A 230 17.73 6.70 -16.99
N TYR A 231 17.93 7.62 -17.94
CA TYR A 231 16.86 8.23 -18.73
C TYR A 231 16.24 7.25 -19.73
N THR A 232 17.08 6.40 -20.33
CA THR A 232 16.64 5.37 -21.28
C THR A 232 15.83 4.29 -20.56
N LEU A 233 16.33 3.80 -19.42
CA LEU A 233 15.68 2.80 -18.58
C LEU A 233 14.30 3.24 -18.06
N PHE A 234 14.12 4.52 -17.75
CA PHE A 234 12.82 5.09 -17.37
C PHE A 234 11.78 4.86 -18.48
N ALA A 235 12.11 5.23 -19.72
CA ALA A 235 11.22 5.07 -20.86
C ALA A 235 11.02 3.60 -21.24
N ASP A 236 12.05 2.77 -21.12
CA ASP A 236 11.98 1.34 -21.47
C ASP A 236 11.18 0.53 -20.45
N THR A 237 11.15 0.94 -19.17
CA THR A 237 10.27 0.35 -18.14
C THR A 237 8.79 0.53 -18.49
N GLU A 238 8.38 1.73 -18.92
CA GLU A 238 7.01 1.99 -19.39
C GLU A 238 6.68 1.21 -20.69
N LYS A 239 7.63 1.12 -21.64
CA LYS A 239 7.45 0.32 -22.86
C LYS A 239 7.32 -1.17 -22.57
N HIS A 240 7.99 -1.69 -21.53
CA HIS A 240 8.00 -3.12 -21.21
C HIS A 240 6.62 -3.64 -20.82
N VAL A 241 5.84 -2.85 -20.06
CA VAL A 241 4.49 -3.23 -19.63
C VAL A 241 3.40 -2.96 -20.69
N ALA A 242 3.66 -2.09 -21.66
CA ALA A 242 2.68 -1.68 -22.67
C ALA A 242 2.01 -2.85 -23.43
N PRO A 243 2.71 -3.95 -23.81
CA PRO A 243 2.06 -5.11 -24.44
C PRO A 243 1.09 -5.87 -23.53
N ILE A 244 1.33 -5.88 -22.20
CA ILE A 244 0.42 -6.53 -21.24
C ILE A 244 -0.77 -5.62 -20.95
N ILE A 245 -0.54 -4.32 -20.79
CA ILE A 245 -1.61 -3.30 -20.73
C ILE A 245 -2.53 -3.42 -21.96
N GLY A 246 -1.97 -3.57 -23.16
CA GLY A 246 -2.73 -3.82 -24.39
C GLY A 246 -3.63 -5.06 -24.28
N LYS A 247 -3.10 -6.18 -23.77
CA LYS A 247 -3.90 -7.41 -23.53
C LYS A 247 -5.06 -7.18 -22.55
N CYS A 248 -4.87 -6.39 -21.50
CA CYS A 248 -5.96 -6.08 -20.56
C CYS A 248 -7.08 -5.27 -21.22
N LEU A 249 -6.74 -4.31 -22.08
CA LEU A 249 -7.71 -3.54 -22.86
C LEU A 249 -8.44 -4.40 -23.91
N ASP A 250 -7.72 -5.31 -24.57
CA ASP A 250 -8.31 -6.32 -25.46
C ASP A 250 -9.22 -7.29 -24.69
N GLY A 251 -8.85 -7.63 -23.44
CA GLY A 251 -9.63 -8.46 -22.52
C GLY A 251 -10.96 -7.82 -22.14
N ILE A 252 -10.95 -6.55 -21.73
CA ILE A 252 -12.16 -5.75 -21.47
C ILE A 252 -13.08 -5.71 -22.71
N THR A 253 -12.48 -5.52 -23.90
CA THR A 253 -13.23 -5.51 -25.17
C THR A 253 -13.85 -6.89 -25.46
N ARG A 254 -13.11 -7.97 -25.20
CA ARG A 254 -13.59 -9.35 -25.36
C ARG A 254 -14.72 -9.67 -24.40
N ALA A 255 -14.59 -9.31 -23.12
CA ALA A 255 -15.62 -9.49 -22.11
C ALA A 255 -16.94 -8.83 -22.54
N ALA A 256 -16.90 -7.61 -23.06
CA ALA A 256 -18.08 -6.94 -23.61
C ALA A 256 -18.68 -7.69 -24.83
N SER A 257 -17.85 -8.28 -25.69
CA SER A 257 -18.32 -9.07 -26.85
C SER A 257 -18.90 -10.44 -26.50
N ASN A 258 -18.65 -10.94 -25.28
CA ASN A 258 -19.19 -12.22 -24.79
C ASN A 258 -20.65 -12.12 -24.30
N ILE A 259 -21.19 -10.90 -24.15
CA ILE A 259 -22.56 -10.67 -23.67
C ILE A 259 -23.56 -11.16 -24.72
N ASN A 260 -24.54 -11.98 -24.31
CA ASN A 260 -25.55 -12.59 -25.18
C ASN A 260 -26.95 -12.45 -24.58
N GLU A 261 -27.70 -11.45 -25.04
CA GLU A 261 -29.01 -11.07 -24.53
C GLU A 261 -30.07 -12.17 -24.69
N LYS A 262 -29.92 -13.02 -25.72
CA LYS A 262 -30.82 -14.14 -25.99
C LYS A 262 -30.54 -15.31 -25.07
N ASN A 263 -29.25 -15.62 -24.83
CA ASN A 263 -28.86 -16.66 -23.90
C ASN A 263 -29.27 -16.29 -22.46
N ASP A 264 -29.04 -15.04 -22.05
CA ASP A 264 -29.45 -14.57 -20.72
C ASP A 264 -30.97 -14.64 -20.52
N SER A 265 -31.75 -14.35 -21.56
CA SER A 265 -33.21 -14.53 -21.56
C SER A 265 -33.61 -16.01 -21.41
N LEU A 266 -32.89 -16.95 -22.04
CA LEU A 266 -33.13 -18.39 -21.90
C LEU A 266 -32.75 -18.88 -20.50
N VAL A 267 -31.59 -18.48 -19.98
CA VAL A 267 -31.15 -18.79 -18.61
C VAL A 267 -32.17 -18.29 -17.58
N LEU A 268 -32.74 -17.10 -17.76
CA LEU A 268 -33.79 -16.58 -16.88
C LEU A 268 -35.04 -17.48 -16.91
N ILE A 269 -35.46 -17.94 -18.09
CA ILE A 269 -36.59 -18.87 -18.26
C ILE A 269 -36.28 -20.21 -17.59
N GLU A 270 -35.10 -20.79 -17.81
CA GLU A 270 -34.71 -22.07 -17.21
C GLU A 270 -34.69 -22.01 -15.67
N GLN A 271 -34.23 -20.90 -15.10
CA GLN A 271 -34.22 -20.68 -13.66
C GLN A 271 -35.62 -20.48 -13.04
N HIS A 272 -36.57 -19.88 -13.76
CA HIS A 272 -37.85 -19.41 -13.20
C HIS A 272 -39.11 -20.08 -13.79
N LYS A 273 -38.98 -20.99 -14.77
CA LYS A 273 -40.11 -21.72 -15.34
C LYS A 273 -40.67 -22.70 -14.30
N SER A 274 -41.74 -22.27 -13.63
CA SER A 274 -42.43 -23.02 -12.57
C SER A 274 -43.11 -24.34 -13.01
N GLY A 275 -43.03 -24.70 -14.29
CA GLY A 275 -43.69 -25.88 -14.86
C GLY A 275 -45.20 -25.78 -15.04
N PHE A 276 -45.85 -24.67 -14.64
CA PHE A 276 -47.29 -24.52 -14.85
C PHE A 276 -47.60 -24.34 -16.34
N GLU A 277 -48.56 -25.13 -16.82
CA GLU A 277 -49.17 -24.88 -18.12
C GLU A 277 -50.01 -23.61 -18.09
N ARG A 278 -50.06 -22.90 -19.22
CA ARG A 278 -50.92 -21.74 -19.39
C ARG A 278 -52.38 -22.18 -19.22
N PRO A 279 -53.21 -21.48 -18.44
CA PRO A 279 -54.62 -21.82 -18.30
C PRO A 279 -55.30 -22.01 -19.66
N SER A 280 -56.02 -23.12 -19.82
CA SER A 280 -56.83 -23.38 -21.00
C SER A 280 -58.03 -22.42 -21.04
N ASP A 281 -58.67 -22.35 -22.20
CA ASP A 281 -60.01 -21.75 -22.28
C ASP A 281 -60.95 -22.44 -21.29
N LEU A 282 -61.84 -21.63 -20.71
CA LEU A 282 -62.90 -22.11 -19.84
C LEU A 282 -63.93 -22.81 -20.73
N GLU A 283 -64.34 -24.04 -20.39
CA GLU A 283 -65.45 -24.70 -21.07
C GLU A 283 -66.77 -23.91 -20.81
N PHE A 284 -67.92 -24.34 -21.34
CA PHE A 284 -69.22 -23.75 -21.01
C PHE A 284 -70.00 -24.63 -20.03
N GLU A 285 -70.42 -24.07 -18.89
CA GLU A 285 -71.34 -24.73 -17.95
C GLU A 285 -72.80 -24.58 -18.42
N ASP A 286 -73.32 -25.60 -19.09
CA ASP A 286 -74.74 -25.67 -19.46
C ASP A 286 -75.58 -26.23 -18.29
N TYR A 287 -76.20 -25.32 -17.54
CA TYR A 287 -77.09 -25.66 -16.41
C TYR A 287 -78.49 -26.14 -16.83
N SER A 288 -78.83 -26.19 -18.13
CA SER A 288 -80.16 -26.61 -18.60
C SER A 288 -80.39 -28.13 -18.53
N GLN A 289 -79.31 -28.91 -18.38
CA GLN A 289 -79.37 -30.34 -18.07
C GLN A 289 -79.04 -30.54 -16.58
N GLY A 290 -79.94 -31.20 -15.84
CA GLY A 290 -80.00 -31.16 -14.38
C GLY A 290 -78.67 -31.43 -13.64
N ILE A 291 -78.46 -30.70 -12.54
CA ILE A 291 -77.21 -30.57 -11.78
C ILE A 291 -76.57 -31.92 -11.45
N ASN A 292 -75.59 -32.33 -12.27
CA ASN A 292 -74.55 -33.26 -11.87
C ASN A 292 -73.32 -32.44 -11.48
N ARG A 293 -72.92 -32.48 -10.21
CA ARG A 293 -71.70 -31.82 -9.73
C ARG A 293 -70.50 -32.46 -10.43
N ALA A 294 -69.85 -31.71 -11.31
CA ALA A 294 -68.54 -32.06 -11.85
C ALA A 294 -67.49 -32.03 -10.71
N SER A 295 -66.46 -32.87 -10.84
CA SER A 295 -65.42 -33.03 -9.83
C SER A 295 -64.36 -31.98 -10.06
N SER A 296 -64.19 -31.07 -9.10
CA SER A 296 -63.23 -29.99 -9.20
C SER A 296 -61.77 -30.47 -9.20
N ASP A 297 -61.25 -30.75 -10.40
CA ASP A 297 -59.82 -30.94 -10.68
C ASP A 297 -59.06 -29.61 -10.55
N SER A 298 -59.06 -29.07 -9.34
CA SER A 298 -58.16 -28.02 -8.88
C SER A 298 -56.87 -28.66 -8.35
N SER A 299 -56.22 -29.49 -9.17
CA SER A 299 -54.87 -30.00 -8.88
C SER A 299 -53.89 -29.50 -9.94
N LEU A 300 -52.78 -28.93 -9.47
CA LEU A 300 -51.71 -28.44 -10.35
C LEU A 300 -50.88 -29.64 -10.78
N GLY A 301 -51.21 -30.16 -11.96
CA GLY A 301 -50.63 -31.37 -12.53
C GLY A 301 -49.11 -31.27 -12.72
N THR A 302 -48.43 -32.37 -12.43
CA THR A 302 -46.99 -32.55 -12.67
C THR A 302 -46.70 -32.79 -14.16
N PRO A 303 -45.56 -32.30 -14.70
CA PRO A 303 -45.22 -32.54 -16.10
C PRO A 303 -44.69 -33.97 -16.30
N LYS A 304 -45.21 -34.69 -17.29
CA LYS A 304 -44.58 -35.88 -17.89
C LYS A 304 -44.60 -35.79 -19.41
N GLY A 305 -43.42 -35.96 -20.02
CA GLY A 305 -43.27 -36.14 -21.46
C GLY A 305 -43.69 -37.54 -21.93
N PRO A 306 -43.58 -37.81 -23.24
CA PRO A 306 -44.08 -39.06 -23.82
C PRO A 306 -43.13 -40.23 -23.56
N LEU A 307 -43.66 -41.33 -23.01
CA LEU A 307 -43.17 -42.67 -23.29
C LEU A 307 -44.39 -43.56 -23.55
N ASP A 308 -44.41 -44.24 -24.69
CA ASP A 308 -45.44 -45.21 -25.03
C ASP A 308 -45.39 -46.43 -24.10
N LEU A 309 -46.54 -46.87 -23.59
CA LEU A 309 -47.10 -48.23 -23.75
C LEU A 309 -48.29 -48.48 -22.80
N LEU A 310 -49.43 -48.90 -23.39
CA LEU A 310 -50.53 -49.71 -22.82
C LEU A 310 -51.16 -49.27 -21.47
N GLY A 311 -52.46 -48.93 -21.43
CA GLY A 311 -53.10 -48.83 -20.10
C GLY A 311 -54.57 -48.50 -19.84
N ARG A 312 -55.44 -48.22 -20.83
CA ARG A 312 -56.93 -48.31 -20.74
C ARG A 312 -57.70 -47.54 -19.62
N ASN A 313 -58.71 -46.78 -20.07
CA ASN A 313 -60.00 -46.45 -19.40
C ASN A 313 -60.14 -45.27 -18.39
N LYS A 314 -60.78 -44.21 -18.94
CA LYS A 314 -62.04 -43.54 -18.48
C LYS A 314 -62.01 -42.29 -17.57
N SER A 315 -62.81 -41.32 -18.04
CA SER A 315 -63.58 -40.25 -17.36
C SER A 315 -62.87 -39.02 -16.74
N LYS A 316 -63.04 -37.87 -17.43
CA LYS A 316 -63.27 -36.49 -16.91
C LYS A 316 -64.46 -36.45 -15.89
N PRO A 317 -64.87 -35.32 -15.20
CA PRO A 317 -64.53 -33.90 -15.46
C PRO A 317 -64.44 -32.86 -14.28
N PHE A 318 -63.52 -31.88 -14.42
CA PHE A 318 -63.67 -30.40 -14.42
C PHE A 318 -64.42 -29.57 -13.32
N TRP A 319 -64.09 -28.26 -13.35
CA TRP A 319 -64.73 -27.05 -12.76
C TRP A 319 -64.42 -26.76 -11.27
N LEU A 320 -63.90 -25.60 -10.81
CA LEU A 320 -64.43 -24.23 -10.94
C LEU A 320 -65.86 -24.10 -10.33
N PHE A 321 -66.33 -22.95 -9.82
CA PHE A 321 -65.75 -21.61 -9.74
C PHE A 321 -66.02 -20.93 -8.37
N LYS A 322 -65.70 -19.63 -8.29
CA LYS A 322 -66.22 -18.62 -7.35
C LYS A 322 -67.74 -18.82 -7.08
N LYS A 323 -68.31 -18.54 -5.89
CA LYS A 323 -67.92 -17.51 -4.90
C LYS A 323 -68.70 -17.67 -3.57
N SER A 324 -67.99 -17.79 -2.46
CA SER A 324 -68.35 -17.26 -1.13
C SER A 324 -67.07 -17.23 -0.31
N LYS A 325 -66.89 -16.32 0.65
CA LYS A 325 -65.73 -16.36 1.57
C LYS A 325 -65.97 -17.46 2.61
N PRO A 326 -65.17 -18.54 2.68
CA PRO A 326 -65.12 -19.42 3.84
C PRO A 326 -63.89 -19.05 4.69
N ALA A 327 -63.75 -19.65 5.86
CA ALA A 327 -62.54 -19.51 6.66
C ALA A 327 -61.29 -19.94 5.87
N ALA A 328 -60.15 -19.28 6.12
CA ALA A 328 -58.89 -19.64 5.48
C ALA A 328 -58.53 -21.09 5.83
N THR A 329 -58.49 -21.97 4.83
CA THR A 329 -58.05 -23.36 5.02
C THR A 329 -56.56 -23.34 5.37
N GLU A 330 -56.22 -23.78 6.58
CA GLU A 330 -54.88 -23.67 7.17
C GLU A 330 -53.77 -24.33 6.33
N ASP A 331 -54.14 -25.31 5.50
CA ASP A 331 -53.24 -26.05 4.61
C ASP A 331 -52.76 -25.27 3.37
N PHE A 332 -53.32 -24.09 3.07
CA PHE A 332 -52.98 -23.29 1.88
C PHE A 332 -53.09 -24.02 0.52
N GLY A 333 -53.84 -25.14 0.44
CA GLY A 333 -53.93 -25.98 -0.76
C GLY A 333 -54.54 -25.32 -2.01
N HIS A 334 -55.09 -24.11 -1.88
CA HIS A 334 -55.57 -23.28 -2.99
C HIS A 334 -54.48 -22.44 -3.67
N LEU A 335 -53.25 -22.46 -3.16
CA LEU A 335 -52.11 -21.72 -3.70
C LEU A 335 -51.17 -22.62 -4.52
N PRO A 336 -50.53 -22.09 -5.58
CA PRO A 336 -49.53 -22.83 -6.35
C PRO A 336 -48.40 -23.40 -5.47
N PRO A 337 -47.87 -24.62 -5.70
CA PRO A 337 -46.86 -25.27 -4.86
C PRO A 337 -45.73 -24.38 -4.34
N GLU A 338 -45.13 -23.52 -5.17
CA GLU A 338 -44.10 -22.59 -4.69
C GLU A 338 -44.63 -21.46 -3.80
N GLN A 339 -45.80 -20.90 -4.12
CA GLN A 339 -46.44 -19.90 -3.27
C GLN A 339 -46.96 -20.53 -1.98
N ARG A 340 -47.45 -21.77 -2.02
CA ARG A 340 -47.83 -22.60 -0.87
C ARG A 340 -46.61 -22.87 -0.01
N ARG A 341 -45.49 -23.33 -0.59
CA ARG A 341 -44.20 -23.54 0.10
C ARG A 341 -43.71 -22.25 0.76
N LYS A 342 -43.76 -21.11 0.06
CA LYS A 342 -43.35 -19.80 0.59
C LYS A 342 -44.28 -19.31 1.72
N ARG A 343 -45.59 -19.56 1.64
CA ARG A 343 -46.55 -19.21 2.69
C ARG A 343 -46.48 -20.14 3.91
N LEU A 344 -46.25 -21.44 3.69
CA LEU A 344 -45.97 -22.41 4.74
C LEU A 344 -44.64 -22.08 5.44
N GLN A 345 -43.57 -21.77 4.69
CA GLN A 345 -42.31 -21.33 5.26
C GLN A 345 -42.48 -20.07 6.09
N GLN A 346 -43.14 -19.03 5.57
CA GLN A 346 -43.44 -17.82 6.36
C GLN A 346 -44.20 -18.15 7.65
N LYS A 347 -45.18 -19.06 7.60
CA LYS A 347 -45.92 -19.55 8.77
C LYS A 347 -45.01 -20.27 9.78
N ILE A 348 -44.09 -21.11 9.31
CA ILE A 348 -43.10 -21.81 10.13
C ILE A 348 -42.14 -20.80 10.76
N ASP A 349 -41.65 -19.81 10.01
CA ASP A 349 -40.75 -18.76 10.49
C ASP A 349 -41.44 -17.88 11.55
N ASP A 350 -42.69 -17.46 11.30
CA ASP A 350 -43.51 -16.67 12.22
C ASP A 350 -43.78 -17.45 13.53
N ILE A 351 -44.13 -18.74 13.44
CA ILE A 351 -44.37 -19.62 14.60
C ILE A 351 -43.06 -19.91 15.35
N SER A 352 -41.96 -20.13 14.64
CA SER A 352 -40.62 -20.34 15.24
C SER A 352 -40.18 -19.12 16.04
N LYS A 353 -40.42 -17.92 15.52
CA LYS A 353 -40.08 -16.66 16.20
C LYS A 353 -40.92 -16.45 17.47
N GLU A 354 -42.22 -16.73 17.42
CA GLU A 354 -43.07 -16.63 18.61
C GLU A 354 -42.77 -17.74 19.63
N LEU A 355 -42.44 -18.95 19.17
CA LEU A 355 -41.98 -20.06 20.01
C LEU A 355 -40.67 -19.72 20.72
N GLN A 356 -39.69 -19.12 20.04
CA GLN A 356 -38.44 -18.69 20.67
C GLN A 356 -38.71 -17.64 21.75
N LYS A 357 -39.58 -16.66 21.48
CA LYS A 357 -39.98 -15.64 22.45
C LYS A 357 -40.64 -16.23 23.71
N GLU A 358 -41.52 -17.24 23.56
CA GLU A 358 -42.11 -17.94 24.72
C GLU A 358 -41.08 -18.81 25.46
N LEU A 359 -40.09 -19.38 24.76
CA LEU A 359 -38.96 -20.10 25.39
C LEU A 359 -38.07 -19.15 26.21
N ASP A 360 -37.71 -17.99 25.66
CA ASP A 360 -36.94 -16.96 26.35
C ASP A 360 -37.70 -16.44 27.60
N GLN A 361 -39.01 -16.26 27.47
CA GLN A 361 -39.90 -15.92 28.61
C GLN A 361 -39.95 -17.04 29.65
N SER A 362 -39.98 -18.31 29.23
CA SER A 362 -39.95 -19.46 30.14
C SER A 362 -38.62 -19.54 30.91
N GLU A 363 -37.49 -19.28 30.26
CA GLU A 363 -36.17 -19.22 30.91
C GLU A 363 -36.10 -18.05 31.91
N ALA A 364 -36.63 -16.88 31.53
CA ALA A 364 -36.70 -15.71 32.43
C ALA A 364 -37.58 -15.99 33.66
N LEU A 365 -38.75 -16.59 33.48
CA LEU A 365 -39.63 -17.02 34.59
C LEU A 365 -38.97 -18.08 35.47
N GLY A 366 -38.20 -19.01 34.89
CA GLY A 366 -37.39 -19.98 35.63
C GLY A 366 -36.36 -19.29 36.52
N LYS A 367 -35.58 -18.34 35.97
CA LYS A 367 -34.62 -17.52 36.73
C LYS A 367 -35.29 -16.69 37.83
N MET A 368 -36.47 -16.12 37.58
CA MET A 368 -37.23 -15.39 38.60
C MET A 368 -37.73 -16.30 39.72
N LYS A 369 -38.22 -17.51 39.41
CA LYS A 369 -38.61 -18.52 40.40
C LYS A 369 -37.43 -18.92 41.28
N ASP A 370 -36.27 -19.17 40.68
CA ASP A 370 -35.02 -19.46 41.39
C ASP A 370 -34.60 -18.33 42.35
N VAL A 371 -34.78 -17.06 41.95
CA VAL A 371 -34.50 -15.89 42.82
C VAL A 371 -35.48 -15.82 43.98
N TYR A 372 -36.77 -16.06 43.75
CA TYR A 372 -37.79 -16.06 44.82
C TYR A 372 -37.60 -17.24 45.79
N GLU A 373 -37.18 -18.41 45.32
CA GLU A 373 -36.87 -19.57 46.17
C GLU A 373 -35.65 -19.33 47.06
N LYS A 374 -34.64 -18.61 46.54
CA LYS A 374 -33.40 -18.30 47.28
C LYS A 374 -33.54 -17.07 48.19
N ASN A 375 -34.43 -16.12 47.88
CA ASN A 375 -34.65 -14.89 48.64
C ASN A 375 -36.15 -14.60 48.85
N PRO A 376 -36.77 -15.12 49.93
CA PRO A 376 -38.22 -14.98 50.19
C PRO A 376 -38.73 -13.53 50.30
N GLN A 377 -37.83 -12.57 50.55
CA GLN A 377 -38.13 -11.13 50.59
C GLN A 377 -38.33 -10.47 49.21
N MET A 378 -37.94 -11.14 48.13
CA MET A 378 -38.03 -10.62 46.75
C MET A 378 -39.34 -11.00 46.04
N GLY A 379 -40.07 -12.00 46.55
CA GLY A 379 -41.34 -12.48 46.02
C GLY A 379 -41.65 -13.91 46.43
N ASP A 380 -42.90 -14.34 46.24
CA ASP A 380 -43.35 -15.71 46.49
C ASP A 380 -43.21 -16.55 45.20
N PRO A 381 -42.44 -17.66 45.17
CA PRO A 381 -42.35 -18.54 44.01
C PRO A 381 -43.69 -19.05 43.50
N ALA A 382 -44.68 -19.25 44.39
CA ALA A 382 -46.01 -19.73 44.01
C ALA A 382 -46.80 -18.70 43.18
N SER A 383 -46.48 -17.41 43.30
CA SER A 383 -47.11 -16.34 42.50
C SER A 383 -46.78 -16.42 41.01
N LEU A 384 -45.63 -17.01 40.65
CA LEU A 384 -45.20 -17.21 39.26
C LEU A 384 -45.80 -18.47 38.62
N ALA A 385 -46.33 -19.41 39.42
CA ALA A 385 -46.82 -20.69 38.93
C ALA A 385 -47.90 -20.57 37.81
N PRO A 386 -48.90 -19.66 37.88
CA PRO A 386 -49.87 -19.49 36.79
C PRO A 386 -49.23 -19.04 35.48
N GLN A 387 -48.27 -18.10 35.53
CA GLN A 387 -47.54 -17.63 34.35
C GLN A 387 -46.63 -18.71 33.76
N ILE A 388 -45.98 -19.51 34.61
CA ILE A 388 -45.16 -20.65 34.18
C ILE A 388 -46.05 -21.68 33.47
N THR A 389 -47.17 -22.10 34.08
CA THR A 389 -48.11 -23.05 33.45
C THR A 389 -48.67 -22.52 32.13
N GLN A 390 -49.02 -21.23 32.06
CA GLN A 390 -49.51 -20.60 30.83
C GLN A 390 -48.43 -20.57 29.73
N THR A 391 -47.20 -20.19 30.06
CA THR A 391 -46.07 -20.14 29.11
C THR A 391 -45.72 -21.54 28.62
N THR A 392 -45.70 -22.55 29.49
CA THR A 392 -45.52 -23.97 29.11
C THR A 392 -46.61 -24.44 28.14
N HIS A 393 -47.87 -24.12 28.40
CA HIS A 393 -48.98 -24.49 27.50
C HIS A 393 -48.91 -23.77 26.14
N ASN A 394 -48.46 -22.50 26.12
CA ASN A 394 -48.18 -21.78 24.89
C ASN A 394 -47.07 -22.46 24.07
N ILE A 395 -45.95 -22.84 24.72
CA ILE A 395 -44.84 -23.56 24.09
C ILE A 395 -45.29 -24.89 23.49
N GLU A 396 -46.08 -25.69 24.23
CA GLU A 396 -46.62 -26.96 23.74
C GLU A 396 -47.53 -26.77 22.51
N ARG A 397 -48.43 -25.78 22.56
CA ARG A 397 -49.30 -25.43 21.43
C ARG A 397 -48.49 -24.98 20.21
N LEU A 398 -47.54 -24.07 20.40
CA LEU A 398 -46.70 -23.55 19.31
C LEU A 398 -45.80 -24.64 18.71
N ARG A 399 -45.27 -25.58 19.51
CA ARG A 399 -44.57 -26.78 19.01
C ARG A 399 -45.50 -27.71 18.23
N GLY A 400 -46.74 -27.89 18.68
CA GLY A 400 -47.76 -28.66 17.97
C GLY A 400 -48.12 -28.04 16.62
N ASP A 401 -48.32 -26.73 16.57
CA ASP A 401 -48.56 -25.97 15.34
C ASP A 401 -47.34 -26.00 14.42
N LEU A 402 -46.12 -25.78 14.94
CA LEU A 402 -44.87 -25.86 14.17
C LEU A 402 -44.75 -27.22 13.45
N ASN A 403 -44.83 -28.31 14.21
CA ASN A 403 -44.77 -29.68 13.68
C ASN A 403 -45.89 -29.94 12.65
N LYS A 404 -47.11 -29.42 12.87
CA LYS A 404 -48.20 -29.48 11.90
C LYS A 404 -47.82 -28.80 10.58
N TYR A 405 -47.28 -27.58 10.59
CA TYR A 405 -46.88 -26.90 9.36
C TYR A 405 -45.61 -27.50 8.71
N GLU A 406 -44.66 -28.01 9.50
CA GLU A 406 -43.49 -28.76 9.00
C GLU A 406 -43.89 -30.07 8.32
N VAL A 407 -44.83 -30.84 8.88
CA VAL A 407 -45.37 -32.05 8.25
C VAL A 407 -46.13 -31.72 6.96
N LEU A 408 -46.90 -30.62 6.95
CA LEU A 408 -47.57 -30.12 5.73
C LEU A 408 -46.60 -29.63 4.65
N GLN A 409 -45.38 -29.24 5.02
CA GLN A 409 -44.31 -28.87 4.09
C GLN A 409 -43.55 -30.12 3.59
N ASN A 410 -43.19 -31.03 4.49
CA ASN A 410 -42.40 -32.24 4.19
C ASN A 410 -43.19 -33.29 3.39
N SER A 411 -44.51 -33.37 3.56
CA SER A 411 -45.40 -34.25 2.77
C SER A 411 -45.51 -33.89 1.28
N GLN A 412 -44.80 -32.84 0.83
CA GLN A 412 -44.73 -32.41 -0.58
C GLN A 412 -43.41 -32.80 -1.29
N LEU A 413 -42.50 -33.53 -0.63
CA LEU A 413 -41.31 -34.13 -1.27
C LEU A 413 -41.48 -35.65 -1.50
N PRO A 414 -41.14 -36.18 -2.69
CA PRO A 414 -40.86 -37.59 -2.87
C PRO A 414 -39.58 -38.01 -2.13
N ASP A 415 -39.60 -39.20 -1.55
CA ASP A 415 -38.51 -39.75 -0.73
C ASP A 415 -37.21 -39.95 -1.53
N LEU A 416 -36.10 -39.42 -1.01
CA LEU A 416 -34.75 -39.64 -1.53
C LEU A 416 -33.73 -40.00 -0.43
N LYS A 417 -34.13 -40.85 0.53
CA LYS A 417 -33.22 -41.40 1.56
C LYS A 417 -33.02 -42.92 1.46
N HIS A 418 -32.63 -43.43 0.29
CA HIS A 418 -32.11 -44.81 0.18
C HIS A 418 -31.12 -45.05 -0.98
N THR A 419 -29.96 -44.38 -0.98
CA THR A 419 -28.78 -44.87 -1.75
C THR A 419 -27.45 -44.51 -1.06
N LEU A 420 -27.27 -44.97 0.18
CA LEU A 420 -25.98 -44.93 0.90
C LEU A 420 -25.63 -46.31 1.46
N HIS A 421 -25.53 -47.30 0.57
CA HIS A 421 -24.82 -48.55 0.86
C HIS A 421 -24.36 -49.25 -0.43
N ILE A 422 -23.23 -49.97 -0.33
CA ILE A 422 -22.57 -50.77 -1.39
C ILE A 422 -21.89 -49.93 -2.49
N HIS A 423 -20.68 -49.43 -2.17
CA HIS A 423 -19.49 -49.87 -2.91
C HIS A 423 -18.20 -49.57 -2.12
N ILE A 424 -17.78 -50.53 -1.29
CA ILE A 424 -16.39 -50.68 -0.85
C ILE A 424 -15.99 -52.14 -1.08
N SER A 425 -14.71 -52.32 -1.42
CA SER A 425 -13.93 -53.56 -1.54
C SER A 425 -13.69 -54.09 -2.97
N HIS A 426 -12.39 -54.34 -3.22
CA HIS A 426 -11.77 -55.02 -4.36
C HIS A 426 -11.54 -54.24 -5.67
N PHE A 427 -10.67 -53.22 -5.57
CA PHE A 427 -9.33 -53.41 -6.15
C PHE A 427 -8.25 -53.12 -5.12
N CYS A 428 -7.18 -53.93 -5.13
CA CYS A 428 -6.07 -53.86 -4.17
C CYS A 428 -4.76 -54.03 -4.95
N ALA A 429 -3.76 -53.18 -4.69
CA ALA A 429 -2.33 -53.52 -4.68
C ALA A 429 -1.44 -52.29 -4.46
N CYS A 430 -0.55 -52.38 -3.46
CA CYS A 430 0.82 -51.80 -3.40
C CYS A 430 1.00 -50.26 -3.49
N ASN A 431 1.88 -49.59 -2.72
CA ASN A 431 2.86 -49.96 -1.69
C ASN A 431 2.84 -48.89 -0.57
N CYS A 432 3.08 -49.20 0.72
CA CYS A 432 4.40 -49.25 1.36
C CYS A 432 5.34 -48.07 1.02
N SER A 433 6.02 -47.38 1.94
CA SER A 433 6.05 -47.41 3.42
C SER A 433 6.99 -46.28 3.93
N ARG A 434 7.12 -46.12 5.26
CA ARG A 434 7.92 -45.10 6.01
C ARG A 434 7.25 -43.71 6.13
N GLY A 435 7.36 -42.98 7.24
CA GLY A 435 7.92 -43.36 8.55
C GLY A 435 8.49 -42.18 9.35
N LEU A 436 7.86 -41.90 10.49
CA LEU A 436 8.44 -41.30 11.72
C LEU A 436 9.20 -39.95 11.68
N GLN A 437 8.63 -38.98 12.41
CA GLN A 437 9.21 -38.33 13.59
C GLN A 437 9.62 -36.83 13.54
N GLU A 438 8.85 -36.04 14.30
CA GLU A 438 9.19 -34.92 15.22
C GLU A 438 10.37 -33.94 15.02
N LEU A 439 10.03 -32.67 15.34
CA LEU A 439 10.84 -31.57 15.91
C LEU A 439 11.83 -30.79 15.00
N GLY A 440 11.60 -29.48 14.93
CA GLY A 440 12.52 -28.48 14.37
C GLY A 440 11.82 -27.17 14.02
N VAL A 441 12.06 -26.11 14.79
CA VAL A 441 11.53 -24.75 14.58
C VAL A 441 12.37 -24.01 13.53
N GLU A 442 11.75 -23.29 12.60
CA GLU A 442 12.10 -21.88 12.29
C GLU A 442 11.05 -21.21 11.38
N GLU A 443 11.10 -19.87 11.35
CA GLU A 443 9.98 -18.99 11.02
C GLU A 443 9.77 -18.79 9.51
N ASN A 444 8.51 -18.72 9.10
CA ASN A 444 8.11 -18.02 7.87
C ASN A 444 6.73 -17.40 8.13
N HIS A 445 6.72 -16.18 8.68
CA HIS A 445 5.53 -15.37 8.79
C HIS A 445 5.11 -14.89 7.39
N SER A 446 4.14 -15.57 6.79
CA SER A 446 3.38 -15.03 5.68
C SER A 446 2.57 -13.85 6.18
N PHE A 447 2.87 -12.64 5.70
CA PHE A 447 1.99 -11.50 5.85
C PHE A 447 0.69 -11.80 5.08
N ASP A 448 -0.38 -12.07 5.82
CA ASP A 448 -1.73 -12.19 5.29
C ASP A 448 -2.53 -10.92 5.63
N ASP A 449 -3.60 -10.70 4.87
CA ASP A 449 -4.33 -9.43 4.72
C ASP A 449 -5.19 -9.08 5.94
N ASP A 450 -4.65 -8.35 6.93
CA ASP A 450 -5.47 -7.59 7.88
C ASP A 450 -5.59 -6.12 7.45
N PHE A 451 -6.80 -5.79 7.00
CA PHE A 451 -7.27 -4.45 6.76
C PHE A 451 -7.38 -3.73 8.12
N GLU A 452 -6.40 -2.90 8.47
CA GLU A 452 -6.52 -1.99 9.62
C GLU A 452 -7.76 -1.10 9.42
N GLU A 453 -8.86 -1.45 10.09
CA GLU A 453 -9.52 -0.44 10.91
C GLU A 453 -8.40 0.17 11.77
N GLU A 454 -8.09 1.46 11.56
CA GLU A 454 -7.16 2.18 12.44
C GLU A 454 -7.72 2.06 13.86
N ASP A 455 -7.12 1.16 14.65
CA ASP A 455 -7.47 0.96 16.05
C ASP A 455 -7.33 2.32 16.74
N PRO A 456 -8.42 2.94 17.23
CA PRO A 456 -8.49 4.38 17.40
C PRO A 456 -7.47 4.86 18.43
N SER A 457 -6.32 5.32 17.91
CA SER A 457 -5.06 5.53 18.62
C SER A 457 -5.26 6.03 20.04
N THR A 458 -4.76 5.26 21.03
CA THR A 458 -4.99 5.55 22.45
C THR A 458 -4.64 7.01 22.79
N PRO A 459 -5.56 7.78 23.41
CA PRO A 459 -5.29 9.17 23.74
C PRO A 459 -4.02 9.34 24.59
N ILE A 460 -3.06 10.09 24.06
CA ILE A 460 -1.80 10.43 24.73
C ILE A 460 -1.97 11.54 25.77
N GLY A 461 -3.15 12.14 25.87
CA GLY A 461 -3.47 13.18 26.84
C GLY A 461 -4.88 13.73 26.73
N GLN A 462 -5.11 14.84 27.41
CA GLN A 462 -6.36 15.60 27.42
C GLN A 462 -6.07 17.07 27.13
N CYS A 463 -6.91 17.69 26.31
CA CYS A 463 -6.85 19.12 25.98
C CYS A 463 -8.14 19.80 26.45
N THR A 464 -8.01 20.85 27.26
CA THR A 464 -9.13 21.73 27.59
C THR A 464 -9.01 23.01 26.77
N ALA A 465 -10.00 23.30 25.93
CA ALA A 465 -10.03 24.47 25.08
C ALA A 465 -10.10 25.76 25.91
N LEU A 466 -9.14 26.66 25.68
CA LEU A 466 -9.08 27.99 26.30
C LEU A 466 -9.90 29.03 25.52
N TYR A 467 -10.12 28.79 24.22
CA TYR A 467 -10.87 29.66 23.33
C TYR A 467 -11.70 28.84 22.35
N SER A 468 -12.82 29.41 21.89
CA SER A 468 -13.60 28.81 20.81
C SER A 468 -12.87 28.93 19.47
N PHE A 469 -12.87 27.86 18.68
CA PHE A 469 -12.25 27.80 17.35
C PHE A 469 -13.23 27.17 16.33
N PRO A 470 -13.48 27.80 15.17
CA PRO A 470 -14.58 27.41 14.29
C PRO A 470 -14.31 26.21 13.38
N GLY A 471 -13.07 25.72 13.26
CA GLY A 471 -12.75 24.53 12.45
C GLY A 471 -13.06 24.66 10.95
N SER A 472 -12.86 25.84 10.35
CA SER A 472 -13.30 26.14 8.98
C SER A 472 -12.33 25.69 7.87
N SER A 473 -11.20 25.10 8.23
CA SER A 473 -10.16 24.61 7.32
C SER A 473 -10.19 23.08 7.21
N GLU A 474 -9.81 22.55 6.04
CA GLU A 474 -9.73 21.11 5.79
C GLU A 474 -8.81 20.43 6.83
N GLY A 475 -9.26 19.33 7.41
CA GLY A 475 -8.57 18.61 8.49
C GLY A 475 -8.68 19.23 9.90
N THR A 476 -9.30 20.40 10.06
CA THR A 476 -9.48 21.02 11.40
C THR A 476 -10.85 20.73 12.02
N ILE A 477 -10.90 20.63 13.35
CA ILE A 477 -12.14 20.39 14.10
C ILE A 477 -12.56 21.63 14.89
N SER A 478 -13.87 21.92 14.94
CA SER A 478 -14.39 23.03 15.73
C SER A 478 -14.41 22.69 17.23
N MET A 479 -14.11 23.65 18.09
CA MET A 479 -14.20 23.51 19.55
C MET A 479 -14.76 24.76 20.21
N GLN A 480 -15.39 24.59 21.38
CA GLN A 480 -15.89 25.69 22.21
C GLN A 480 -14.99 25.93 23.42
N GLU A 481 -14.96 27.16 23.94
CA GLU A 481 -14.25 27.49 25.18
C GLU A 481 -14.76 26.63 26.35
N GLY A 482 -13.84 25.97 27.07
CA GLY A 482 -14.12 25.00 28.12
C GLY A 482 -14.41 23.57 27.63
N GLU A 483 -14.44 23.31 26.32
CA GLU A 483 -14.61 21.95 25.78
C GLU A 483 -13.37 21.08 26.09
N VAL A 484 -13.61 19.81 26.42
CA VAL A 484 -12.56 18.86 26.80
C VAL A 484 -12.46 17.75 25.75
N LEU A 485 -11.27 17.64 25.15
CA LEU A 485 -10.97 16.76 24.03
C LEU A 485 -9.84 15.79 24.37
N ALA A 486 -9.83 14.62 23.75
CA ALA A 486 -8.75 13.66 23.87
C ALA A 486 -7.60 14.03 22.91
N VAL A 487 -6.37 14.12 23.40
CA VAL A 487 -5.20 14.39 22.53
C VAL A 487 -4.75 13.09 21.90
N VAL A 488 -4.64 13.10 20.57
CA VAL A 488 -4.18 11.97 19.75
C VAL A 488 -2.72 12.15 19.36
N GLU A 489 -2.32 13.38 18.98
CA GLU A 489 -0.95 13.71 18.58
C GLU A 489 -0.55 15.08 19.13
N GLU A 490 0.64 15.16 19.74
CA GLU A 490 1.22 16.40 20.27
C GLU A 490 1.86 17.24 19.15
N ASP A 491 1.83 18.55 19.31
CA ASP A 491 2.52 19.54 18.48
C ASP A 491 4.03 19.26 18.41
N LYS A 492 4.55 19.03 17.20
CA LYS A 492 5.97 18.74 16.96
C LYS A 492 6.78 20.01 16.63
N GLY A 493 6.20 21.19 16.84
CA GLY A 493 6.76 22.50 16.54
C GLY A 493 6.11 23.20 15.34
N ASP A 494 4.99 22.69 14.84
CA ASP A 494 4.20 23.26 13.74
C ASP A 494 2.98 24.07 14.22
N GLY A 495 2.66 24.03 15.51
CA GLY A 495 1.61 24.84 16.14
C GLY A 495 0.22 24.19 16.17
N TRP A 496 0.12 22.90 15.82
CA TRP A 496 -1.13 22.16 15.70
C TRP A 496 -1.12 20.89 16.56
N THR A 497 -2.26 20.59 17.17
CA THR A 497 -2.46 19.38 17.99
C THR A 497 -3.64 18.60 17.42
N ARG A 498 -3.48 17.29 17.22
CA ARG A 498 -4.56 16.41 16.75
C ARG A 498 -5.38 15.95 17.95
N VAL A 499 -6.70 16.14 17.88
CA VAL A 499 -7.62 15.84 18.97
C VAL A 499 -8.85 15.06 18.50
N ARG A 500 -9.42 14.26 19.41
CA ARG A 500 -10.59 13.39 19.21
C ARG A 500 -11.71 13.74 20.19
N ARG A 501 -12.96 13.74 19.72
CA ARG A 501 -14.19 13.79 20.53
C ARG A 501 -14.69 12.40 20.90
N SER A 502 -15.54 12.32 21.93
CA SER A 502 -16.15 11.06 22.39
C SER A 502 -17.09 10.38 21.38
N ASN A 503 -17.52 11.10 20.33
CA ASN A 503 -18.31 10.55 19.22
C ASN A 503 -17.46 9.99 18.06
N GLY A 504 -16.12 10.07 18.16
CA GLY A 504 -15.19 9.62 17.12
C GLY A 504 -14.72 10.72 16.15
N ASP A 505 -15.27 11.94 16.21
CA ASP A 505 -14.79 13.04 15.34
C ASP A 505 -13.35 13.43 15.71
N GLU A 506 -12.48 13.52 14.70
CA GLU A 506 -11.09 13.94 14.84
C GLU A 506 -10.75 15.15 13.97
N GLY A 507 -9.77 15.92 14.41
CA GLY A 507 -9.12 16.93 13.59
C GLY A 507 -8.04 17.70 14.33
N TYR A 508 -7.44 18.66 13.64
CA TYR A 508 -6.42 19.53 14.20
C TYR A 508 -7.03 20.80 14.83
N ILE A 509 -6.43 21.22 15.94
CA ILE A 509 -6.69 22.51 16.60
C ILE A 509 -5.36 23.27 16.80
N PRO A 510 -5.36 24.61 16.86
CA PRO A 510 -4.16 25.35 17.21
C PRO A 510 -3.74 25.04 18.64
N THR A 511 -2.49 24.66 18.87
CA THR A 511 -1.97 24.25 20.19
C THR A 511 -2.08 25.36 21.23
N SER A 512 -1.94 26.61 20.79
CA SER A 512 -2.11 27.81 21.63
C SER A 512 -3.55 28.08 22.09
N TYR A 513 -4.55 27.35 21.57
CA TYR A 513 -5.97 27.51 21.92
C TYR A 513 -6.43 26.50 22.98
N GLY A 514 -5.56 25.64 23.50
CA GLY A 514 -5.88 24.64 24.52
C GLY A 514 -4.81 24.50 25.60
N THR A 515 -5.20 24.05 26.78
CA THR A 515 -4.28 23.56 27.81
C THR A 515 -4.15 22.05 27.67
N ILE A 516 -2.96 21.57 27.31
CA ILE A 516 -2.68 20.14 27.07
C ILE A 516 -2.05 19.52 28.33
N ALA A 517 -2.62 18.40 28.77
CA ALA A 517 -2.08 17.54 29.82
C ALA A 517 -1.85 16.14 29.26
N LEU A 518 -0.59 15.75 29.10
CA LEU A 518 -0.22 14.43 28.58
C LEU A 518 -0.24 13.36 29.67
N ASN A 519 -0.65 12.16 29.28
CA ASN A 519 -0.53 10.94 30.07
C ASN A 519 0.94 10.51 30.07
N LYS A 520 1.60 10.54 31.24
CA LYS A 520 3.02 10.16 31.40
C LYS A 520 3.18 8.71 31.85
#